data_AF-A0A847HR71-F1
#
_entry.id   AF-A0A847HR71-F1
#
_cell.length_a   1.000
_cell.length_b   1.000
_cell.length_c   1.000
_cell.angle_alpha   90.00
_cell.angle_beta   90.00
_cell.angle_gamma   90.00
#
_symmetry.space_group_name_H-M   'P 1'
#
loop_
_entity.id
_entity.type
_entity.pdbx_description
1 polymer ?
#
loop_
_entity_poly.entity_id
_entity_poly.type
_entity_poly.pdbx_seq_one_letter_code
_entity_poly.pdbx_strand_id
1 'polypeptide(L)'
;MHIFCSGIGGIGLSAYAALQHDAGHAVSGSDRQESAMTRALAAQGVPVSYCQDGSALSASCDLFVYSEALPADAPERRIAAERGVRSISYFHALGELSAAFRVIAVCGTHGKSSTTAMAAKMLMDAGQDPTVVVGTCVPDLGGRNWRRGSSDIFLLEACEYRRSFHYLSPSVVLMTNVDGDHFDAFGSLQEYQNAFLDFLRLLPNDGTVITHSGDADCSRLAQESGRRFVDADTFALPQLAVPGVHMQRNAQLVLALADHCGIAPDTVASALRAYRGSARRLEYKGEWRGIPVYDDYAHHPV
;
A
#
# COMPACT_ATOMS: atom_id res chain seq x y z
N MET A 1 -20.84 8.88 8.86
CA MET A 1 -19.97 10.06 8.91
C MET A 1 -19.94 10.71 7.53
N HIS A 2 -19.74 12.02 7.49
CA HIS A 2 -19.41 12.78 6.30
C HIS A 2 -17.89 12.97 6.25
N ILE A 3 -17.24 12.44 5.22
CA ILE A 3 -15.79 12.46 5.06
C ILE A 3 -15.46 13.29 3.82
N PHE A 4 -14.58 14.27 3.96
CA PHE A 4 -14.05 15.04 2.84
C PHE A 4 -12.58 14.73 2.62
N CYS A 5 -12.25 14.23 1.43
CA CYS A 5 -10.88 13.85 1.04
C CYS A 5 -10.27 14.90 0.10
N SER A 6 -9.22 15.60 0.54
CA SER A 6 -8.53 16.61 -0.25
C SER A 6 -7.24 16.06 -0.89
N GLY A 7 -7.13 16.16 -2.22
CA GLY A 7 -6.16 15.40 -3.02
C GLY A 7 -6.62 13.97 -3.28
N ILE A 8 -7.93 13.77 -3.45
CA ILE A 8 -8.60 12.47 -3.53
C ILE A 8 -8.14 11.60 -4.71
N GLY A 9 -7.52 12.21 -5.74
CA GLY A 9 -6.96 11.51 -6.89
C GLY A 9 -5.63 10.80 -6.62
N GLY A 10 -5.02 10.99 -5.46
CA GLY A 10 -3.81 10.26 -5.06
C GLY A 10 -4.05 8.76 -4.91
N ILE A 11 -3.05 7.94 -5.25
CA ILE A 11 -3.21 6.47 -5.28
C ILE A 11 -3.58 5.87 -3.92
N GLY A 12 -3.12 6.45 -2.80
CA GLY A 12 -3.54 5.99 -1.47
C GLY A 12 -4.92 6.54 -1.08
N LEU A 13 -5.09 7.87 -1.17
CA LEU A 13 -6.30 8.52 -0.68
C LEU A 13 -7.56 8.13 -1.47
N SER A 14 -7.43 7.83 -2.77
CA SER A 14 -8.54 7.28 -3.57
C SER A 14 -9.00 5.91 -3.08
N ALA A 15 -8.06 5.03 -2.70
CA ALA A 15 -8.37 3.72 -2.13
C ALA A 15 -9.10 3.85 -0.77
N TYR A 16 -8.60 4.72 0.11
CA TYR A 16 -9.26 5.01 1.38
C TYR A 16 -10.67 5.57 1.17
N ALA A 17 -10.82 6.56 0.28
CA ALA A 17 -12.12 7.18 -0.01
C ALA A 17 -13.13 6.15 -0.51
N ALA A 18 -12.71 5.25 -1.39
CA ALA A 18 -13.56 4.20 -1.94
C ALA A 18 -13.97 3.17 -0.87
N LEU A 19 -13.03 2.73 -0.01
CA LEU A 19 -13.33 1.83 1.10
C LEU A 19 -14.33 2.44 2.10
N GLN A 20 -14.18 3.73 2.41
CA GLN A 20 -15.10 4.42 3.31
C GLN A 20 -16.48 4.61 2.68
N HIS A 21 -16.54 4.86 1.37
CA HIS A 21 -17.80 4.93 0.63
C HIS A 21 -18.51 3.57 0.60
N ASP A 22 -17.77 2.49 0.33
CA ASP A 22 -18.26 1.10 0.36
C ASP A 22 -18.78 0.72 1.77
N ALA A 23 -18.15 1.23 2.83
CA ALA A 23 -18.61 1.10 4.21
C ALA A 23 -19.86 1.96 4.55
N GLY A 24 -20.43 2.68 3.58
CA GLY A 24 -21.66 3.47 3.74
C GLY A 24 -21.46 4.87 4.31
N HIS A 25 -20.22 5.39 4.35
CA HIS A 25 -19.99 6.79 4.69
C HIS A 25 -20.31 7.73 3.52
N ALA A 26 -20.74 8.95 3.84
CA ALA A 26 -20.92 9.99 2.83
C ALA A 26 -19.54 10.60 2.51
N VAL A 27 -18.90 10.08 1.48
CA VAL A 27 -17.56 10.51 1.05
C VAL A 27 -17.69 11.50 -0.09
N SER A 28 -16.93 12.58 -0.03
CA SER A 28 -16.71 13.53 -1.13
C SER A 28 -15.24 13.99 -1.10
N GLY A 29 -14.80 14.71 -2.12
CA GLY A 29 -13.45 15.24 -2.08
C GLY A 29 -13.11 16.19 -3.21
N SER A 30 -11.84 16.58 -3.27
CA SER A 30 -11.31 17.44 -4.31
C SER A 30 -9.96 16.96 -4.82
N ASP A 31 -9.63 17.36 -6.05
CA ASP A 31 -8.30 17.23 -6.62
C ASP A 31 -7.98 18.43 -7.54
N ARG A 32 -6.71 18.61 -7.92
CA ARG A 32 -6.29 19.72 -8.81
C ARG A 32 -6.74 19.50 -10.25
N GLN A 33 -6.90 18.24 -10.64
CA GLN A 33 -7.25 17.87 -12.01
C GLN A 33 -7.95 16.52 -12.06
N GLU A 34 -8.65 16.27 -13.16
CA GLU A 34 -9.22 14.95 -13.44
C GLU A 34 -8.12 13.91 -13.66
N SER A 35 -8.35 12.70 -13.16
CA SER A 35 -7.47 11.55 -13.32
C SER A 35 -8.30 10.28 -13.47
N ALA A 36 -7.65 9.16 -13.82
CA ALA A 36 -8.33 7.86 -13.83
C ALA A 36 -8.94 7.51 -12.47
N MET A 37 -8.29 7.89 -11.37
CA MET A 37 -8.76 7.61 -10.01
C MET A 37 -9.99 8.45 -9.65
N THR A 38 -9.98 9.75 -9.97
CA THR A 38 -11.13 10.61 -9.67
C THR A 38 -12.36 10.24 -10.53
N ARG A 39 -12.16 9.86 -11.79
CA ARG A 39 -13.24 9.30 -12.62
C ARG A 39 -13.81 7.99 -12.07
N ALA A 40 -12.94 7.09 -11.59
CA ALA A 40 -13.38 5.83 -11.01
C ALA A 40 -14.20 6.01 -9.72
N LEU A 41 -13.85 6.99 -8.89
CA LEU A 41 -14.61 7.38 -7.71
C LEU A 41 -15.95 8.02 -8.08
N ALA A 42 -15.95 8.96 -9.04
CA ALA A 42 -17.18 9.58 -9.53
C ALA A 42 -18.16 8.55 -10.11
N ALA A 43 -17.65 7.55 -10.83
CA ALA A 43 -18.46 6.44 -11.35
C ALA A 43 -19.07 5.55 -10.25
N GLN A 44 -18.49 5.55 -9.05
CA GLN A 44 -19.06 4.88 -7.86
C GLN A 44 -20.05 5.77 -7.10
N GLY A 45 -20.23 7.03 -7.51
CA GLY A 45 -21.13 7.99 -6.84
C GLY A 45 -20.46 8.88 -5.81
N VAL A 46 -19.12 8.87 -5.71
CA VAL A 46 -18.36 9.78 -4.84
C VAL A 46 -18.22 11.14 -5.52
N PRO A 47 -18.77 12.25 -4.98
CA PRO A 47 -18.63 13.57 -5.58
C PRO A 47 -17.17 14.06 -5.52
N VAL A 48 -16.64 14.51 -6.67
CA VAL A 48 -15.29 15.08 -6.77
C VAL A 48 -15.35 16.50 -7.32
N SER A 49 -14.78 17.45 -6.59
CA SER A 49 -14.54 18.83 -7.05
C SER A 49 -13.15 18.95 -7.66
N TYR A 50 -13.03 19.68 -8.78
CA TYR A 50 -11.73 20.08 -9.34
C TYR A 50 -11.33 21.51 -8.98
N CYS A 51 -12.07 22.12 -8.05
CA CYS A 51 -11.75 23.39 -7.43
C CYS A 51 -11.33 23.14 -5.97
N GLN A 52 -10.07 23.45 -5.65
CA GLN A 52 -9.49 23.27 -4.31
C GLN A 52 -9.45 24.59 -3.51
N ASP A 53 -10.53 25.36 -3.57
CA ASP A 53 -10.69 26.65 -2.85
C ASP A 53 -11.43 26.50 -1.52
N GLY A 54 -11.87 25.28 -1.18
CA GLY A 54 -12.63 24.97 0.04
C GLY A 54 -14.14 25.15 -0.07
N SER A 55 -14.66 25.58 -1.22
CA SER A 55 -16.10 25.68 -1.46
C SER A 55 -16.80 24.31 -1.42
N ALA A 56 -16.11 23.25 -1.81
CA ALA A 56 -16.63 21.88 -1.80
C ALA A 56 -16.68 21.24 -0.40
N LEU A 57 -15.99 21.81 0.59
CA LEU A 57 -15.99 21.29 1.95
C LEU A 57 -17.34 21.60 2.62
N SER A 58 -18.16 20.57 2.80
CA SER A 58 -19.48 20.68 3.44
C SER A 58 -19.39 21.19 4.88
N ALA A 59 -20.38 21.98 5.31
CA ALA A 59 -20.51 22.43 6.70
C ALA A 59 -20.82 21.28 7.68
N SER A 60 -21.28 20.13 7.17
CA SER A 60 -21.56 18.93 7.95
C SER A 60 -20.42 17.90 7.91
N CYS A 61 -19.22 18.30 7.49
CA CYS A 61 -18.05 17.42 7.43
C CYS A 61 -17.63 16.99 8.84
N ASP A 62 -17.63 15.68 9.10
CA ASP A 62 -17.17 15.11 10.37
C ASP A 62 -15.65 14.90 10.38
N LEU A 63 -15.09 14.55 9.22
CA LEU A 63 -13.68 14.19 9.06
C LEU A 63 -13.11 14.75 7.75
N PHE A 64 -12.07 15.55 7.87
CA PHE A 64 -11.27 16.04 6.75
C PHE A 64 -9.98 15.22 6.63
N VAL A 65 -9.82 14.50 5.52
CA VAL A 65 -8.63 13.69 5.24
C VAL A 65 -7.85 14.34 4.10
N TYR A 66 -6.56 14.56 4.26
CA TYR A 66 -5.72 15.20 3.24
C TYR A 66 -4.54 14.34 2.80
N SER A 67 -4.15 14.51 1.54
CA SER A 67 -2.89 13.99 1.01
C SER A 67 -1.70 14.78 1.57
N GLU A 68 -0.58 14.10 1.88
CA GLU A 68 0.68 14.75 2.28
C GLU A 68 1.26 15.68 1.20
N ALA A 69 0.79 15.56 -0.04
CA ALA A 69 1.15 16.48 -1.12
C ALA A 69 0.52 17.88 -0.95
N LEU A 70 -0.46 18.04 -0.05
CA LEU A 70 -1.09 19.34 0.20
C LEU A 70 -0.34 20.16 1.26
N PRO A 71 0.09 21.40 0.94
CA PRO A 71 0.75 22.27 1.90
C PRO A 71 -0.22 22.72 2.99
N ALA A 72 0.30 23.10 4.16
CA ALA A 72 -0.50 23.44 5.34
C ALA A 72 -1.41 24.65 5.17
N ASP A 73 -1.07 25.56 4.26
CA ASP A 73 -1.81 26.78 3.93
C ASP A 73 -2.85 26.60 2.81
N ALA A 74 -2.97 25.38 2.27
CA ALA A 74 -3.98 25.06 1.26
C ALA A 74 -5.39 25.48 1.73
N PRO A 75 -6.22 26.12 0.87
CA PRO A 75 -7.51 26.70 1.28
C PRO A 75 -8.41 25.74 2.07
N GLU A 76 -8.55 24.51 1.59
CA GLU A 76 -9.35 23.47 2.24
C GLU A 76 -8.84 23.10 3.63
N ARG A 77 -7.51 23.05 3.84
CA ARG A 77 -6.91 22.77 5.16
C ARG A 77 -7.17 23.91 6.13
N ARG A 78 -7.04 25.17 5.67
CA ARG A 78 -7.34 26.35 6.50
C ARG A 78 -8.81 26.39 6.90
N ILE A 79 -9.72 26.19 5.95
CA ILE A 79 -11.17 26.22 6.20
C ILE A 79 -11.59 25.08 7.13
N ALA A 80 -11.05 23.86 6.94
CA ALA A 80 -11.32 22.75 7.86
C ALA A 80 -10.89 23.08 9.29
N ALA A 81 -9.70 23.69 9.46
CA ALA A 81 -9.19 24.13 10.75
C ALA A 81 -10.03 25.25 11.37
N GLU A 82 -10.39 26.28 10.60
CA GLU A 82 -11.26 27.40 11.03
C GLU A 82 -12.64 26.91 11.50
N ARG A 83 -13.16 25.85 10.88
CA ARG A 83 -14.43 25.22 11.25
C ARG A 83 -14.31 24.19 12.39
N GLY A 84 -13.11 23.93 12.89
CA GLY A 84 -12.86 22.92 13.92
C GLY A 84 -13.14 21.48 13.47
N VAL A 85 -13.11 21.21 12.16
CA VAL A 85 -13.31 19.85 11.63
C VAL A 85 -12.09 18.99 11.97
N ARG A 86 -12.34 17.79 12.48
CA ARG A 86 -11.29 16.80 12.74
C ARG A 86 -10.50 16.57 11.45
N SER A 87 -9.21 16.89 11.47
CA SER A 87 -8.35 16.87 10.29
C SER A 87 -7.16 15.96 10.49
N ILE A 88 -6.99 14.96 9.62
CA ILE A 88 -5.89 13.98 9.69
C ILE A 88 -5.31 13.71 8.30
N SER A 89 -4.04 13.30 8.23
CA SER A 89 -3.45 12.86 6.96
C SER A 89 -4.03 11.52 6.51
N TYR A 90 -3.90 11.23 5.21
CA TYR A 90 -4.24 9.92 4.64
C TYR A 90 -3.61 8.76 5.43
N PHE A 91 -2.33 8.86 5.80
CA PHE A 91 -1.63 7.78 6.49
C PHE A 91 -2.20 7.52 7.89
N HIS A 92 -2.55 8.57 8.61
CA HIS A 92 -3.21 8.43 9.91
C HIS A 92 -4.62 7.86 9.75
N ALA A 93 -5.38 8.32 8.74
CA ALA A 93 -6.70 7.80 8.44
C ALA A 93 -6.69 6.30 8.05
N LEU A 94 -5.67 5.87 7.30
CA LEU A 94 -5.46 4.46 6.98
C LEU A 94 -5.10 3.65 8.23
N GLY A 95 -4.27 4.21 9.12
CA GLY A 95 -4.00 3.64 10.45
C GLY A 95 -5.27 3.35 11.23
N GLU A 96 -6.14 4.35 11.38
CA GLU A 96 -7.43 4.22 12.06
C GLU A 96 -8.36 3.20 11.39
N LEU A 97 -8.43 3.21 10.06
CA LEU A 97 -9.22 2.23 9.31
C LEU A 97 -8.71 0.80 9.51
N SER A 98 -7.38 0.63 9.57
CA SER A 98 -6.72 -0.67 9.66
C SER A 98 -6.72 -1.28 11.07
N ALA A 99 -6.94 -0.47 12.11
CA ALA A 99 -6.85 -0.90 13.51
C ALA A 99 -7.83 -2.01 13.91
N ALA A 100 -8.94 -2.16 13.17
CA ALA A 100 -9.94 -3.20 13.40
C ALA A 100 -9.60 -4.54 12.71
N PHE A 101 -8.47 -4.64 12.02
CA PHE A 101 -8.10 -5.79 11.19
C PHE A 101 -6.81 -6.45 11.67
N ARG A 102 -6.63 -7.70 11.25
CA ARG A 102 -5.33 -8.35 11.23
C ARG A 102 -4.52 -7.80 10.06
N VAL A 103 -3.62 -6.86 10.34
CA VAL A 103 -2.87 -6.15 9.30
C VAL A 103 -1.65 -6.96 8.85
N ILE A 104 -1.58 -7.19 7.54
CA ILE A 104 -0.38 -7.67 6.82
C ILE A 104 0.18 -6.45 6.08
N ALA A 105 1.32 -5.94 6.54
CA ALA A 105 1.94 -4.76 5.96
C ALA A 105 3.12 -5.14 5.07
N VAL A 106 3.22 -4.51 3.89
CA VAL A 106 4.37 -4.64 3.00
C VAL A 106 5.15 -3.34 3.00
N CYS A 107 6.41 -3.38 3.45
CA CYS A 107 7.29 -2.21 3.52
C CYS A 107 8.64 -2.48 2.85
N GLY A 108 9.42 -1.42 2.68
CA GLY A 108 10.77 -1.43 2.14
C GLY A 108 10.94 -0.32 1.10
N THR A 109 12.18 0.00 0.72
CA THR A 109 12.45 1.10 -0.21
C THR A 109 11.73 0.89 -1.54
N HIS A 110 11.83 -0.32 -2.11
CA HIS A 110 11.30 -0.67 -3.41
C HIS A 110 10.60 -2.03 -3.41
N GLY A 111 9.79 -2.30 -4.43
CA GLY A 111 9.10 -3.59 -4.59
C GLY A 111 7.80 -3.73 -3.80
N LYS A 112 7.49 -2.79 -2.90
CA LYS A 112 6.27 -2.77 -2.07
C LYS A 112 5.00 -3.09 -2.86
N SER A 113 4.64 -2.26 -3.86
CA SER A 113 3.39 -2.43 -4.60
C SER A 113 3.31 -3.74 -5.38
N SER A 114 4.43 -4.23 -5.91
CA SER A 114 4.49 -5.51 -6.62
C SER A 114 4.30 -6.70 -5.66
N THR A 115 4.95 -6.66 -4.49
CA THR A 115 4.79 -7.68 -3.44
C THR A 115 3.36 -7.66 -2.88
N THR A 116 2.78 -6.48 -2.61
CA THR A 116 1.38 -6.35 -2.18
C THR A 116 0.42 -6.91 -3.22
N ALA A 117 0.62 -6.62 -4.51
CA ALA A 117 -0.23 -7.15 -5.58
C ALA A 117 -0.14 -8.69 -5.70
N MET A 118 1.06 -9.26 -5.63
CA MET A 118 1.25 -10.71 -5.62
C MET A 118 0.63 -11.37 -4.38
N ALA A 119 0.83 -10.79 -3.19
CA ALA A 119 0.24 -11.26 -1.94
C ALA A 119 -1.30 -11.20 -2.00
N ALA A 120 -1.87 -10.12 -2.55
CA ALA A 120 -3.30 -9.97 -2.71
C ALA A 120 -3.87 -11.08 -3.59
N LYS A 121 -3.25 -11.32 -4.77
CA LYS A 121 -3.65 -12.42 -5.66
C LYS A 121 -3.59 -13.76 -4.95
N MET A 122 -2.47 -14.06 -4.29
CA MET A 122 -2.26 -15.32 -3.58
C MET A 122 -3.33 -15.54 -2.50
N LEU A 123 -3.59 -14.54 -1.65
CA LEU A 123 -4.59 -14.63 -0.59
C LEU A 123 -6.02 -14.78 -1.16
N MET A 124 -6.34 -14.09 -2.26
CA MET A 124 -7.62 -14.22 -2.97
C MET A 124 -7.81 -15.62 -3.55
N ASP A 125 -6.82 -16.12 -4.29
CA ASP A 125 -6.87 -17.44 -4.92
C ASP A 125 -6.92 -18.57 -3.86
N ALA A 126 -6.39 -18.31 -2.66
CA ALA A 126 -6.47 -19.20 -1.50
C ALA A 126 -7.77 -19.06 -0.68
N GLY A 127 -8.71 -18.21 -1.09
CA GLY A 127 -9.99 -18.03 -0.39
C GLY A 127 -9.89 -17.28 0.95
N GLN A 128 -8.75 -16.63 1.24
CA GLN A 128 -8.56 -15.83 2.46
C GLN A 128 -9.29 -14.48 2.41
N ASP A 129 -9.73 -14.08 1.21
CA ASP A 129 -10.58 -12.93 0.94
C ASP A 129 -10.25 -11.61 1.69
N PRO A 130 -9.01 -11.08 1.57
CA PRO A 130 -8.58 -9.91 2.33
C PRO A 130 -9.15 -8.59 1.80
N THR A 131 -9.27 -7.60 2.69
CA THR A 131 -9.31 -6.19 2.29
C THR A 131 -7.91 -5.76 1.85
N VAL A 132 -7.81 -4.98 0.77
CA VAL A 132 -6.53 -4.63 0.14
C VAL A 132 -6.45 -3.14 -0.16
N VAL A 133 -5.29 -2.53 0.15
CA VAL A 133 -4.88 -1.20 -0.36
C VAL A 133 -3.47 -1.32 -0.93
N VAL A 134 -3.26 -0.93 -2.18
CA VAL A 134 -1.97 -1.08 -2.87
C VAL A 134 -1.61 0.20 -3.64
N GLY A 135 -0.31 0.54 -3.66
CA GLY A 135 0.20 1.76 -4.30
C GLY A 135 0.19 1.77 -5.84
N THR A 136 -0.60 0.92 -6.48
CA THR A 136 -0.78 0.89 -7.95
C THR A 136 -2.12 0.23 -8.32
N CYS A 137 -2.55 0.39 -9.56
CA CYS A 137 -3.71 -0.34 -10.08
C CYS A 137 -3.32 -1.78 -10.42
N VAL A 138 -4.13 -2.74 -9.97
CA VAL A 138 -3.87 -4.17 -10.14
C VAL A 138 -4.99 -4.81 -10.97
N PRO A 139 -4.69 -5.46 -12.11
CA PRO A 139 -5.68 -6.15 -12.93
C PRO A 139 -6.52 -7.16 -12.14
N ASP A 140 -5.89 -7.97 -11.27
CA ASP A 140 -6.57 -8.94 -10.40
C ASP A 140 -7.55 -8.29 -9.40
N LEU A 141 -7.45 -6.98 -9.14
CA LEU A 141 -8.39 -6.22 -8.32
C LEU A 141 -9.47 -5.51 -9.17
N GLY A 142 -9.64 -5.90 -10.43
CA GLY A 142 -10.53 -5.24 -11.39
C GLY A 142 -9.97 -3.92 -11.91
N GLY A 143 -8.63 -3.80 -11.99
CA GLY A 143 -7.96 -2.57 -12.41
C GLY A 143 -7.96 -1.46 -11.34
N ARG A 144 -8.28 -1.80 -10.10
CA ARG A 144 -8.30 -0.89 -8.95
C ARG A 144 -7.04 -1.01 -8.10
N ASN A 145 -6.85 -0.04 -7.24
CA ASN A 145 -5.84 0.06 -6.19
C ASN A 145 -6.35 -0.38 -4.80
N TRP A 146 -7.58 -0.88 -4.74
CA TRP A 146 -8.22 -1.33 -3.51
C TRP A 146 -9.22 -2.45 -3.78
N ARG A 147 -9.55 -3.21 -2.74
CA ARG A 147 -10.79 -4.00 -2.66
C ARG A 147 -11.24 -4.12 -1.21
N ARG A 148 -12.55 -4.27 -1.02
CA ARG A 148 -13.12 -4.76 0.24
C ARG A 148 -13.19 -6.28 0.20
N GLY A 149 -12.64 -6.93 1.21
CA GLY A 149 -12.80 -8.36 1.46
C GLY A 149 -13.74 -8.62 2.63
N SER A 150 -14.13 -9.87 2.83
CA SER A 150 -15.00 -10.30 3.94
C SER A 150 -14.26 -10.84 5.16
N SER A 151 -12.96 -11.14 5.06
CA SER A 151 -12.16 -11.62 6.20
C SER A 151 -11.67 -10.48 7.10
N ASP A 152 -11.04 -10.86 8.22
CA ASP A 152 -10.38 -9.95 9.15
C ASP A 152 -9.01 -9.49 8.66
N ILE A 153 -8.55 -9.95 7.49
CA ILE A 153 -7.24 -9.61 6.95
C ILE A 153 -7.30 -8.27 6.23
N PHE A 154 -6.36 -7.39 6.56
CA PHE A 154 -6.09 -6.19 5.78
C PHE A 154 -4.65 -6.20 5.28
N LEU A 155 -4.49 -6.46 3.99
CA LEU A 155 -3.20 -6.39 3.30
C LEU A 155 -2.99 -4.97 2.75
N LEU A 156 -1.92 -4.31 3.16
CA LEU A 156 -1.64 -2.94 2.73
C LEU A 156 -0.17 -2.66 2.50
N GLU A 157 0.10 -1.66 1.64
CA GLU A 157 1.42 -1.07 1.49
C GLU A 157 1.70 -0.09 2.64
N ALA A 158 2.81 -0.30 3.34
CA ALA A 158 3.29 0.53 4.44
C ALA A 158 4.41 1.44 3.94
N CYS A 159 4.12 2.74 3.83
CA CYS A 159 5.05 3.74 3.34
C CYS A 159 5.93 4.28 4.48
N GLU A 160 7.23 4.21 4.27
CA GLU A 160 8.27 4.71 5.14
C GLU A 160 8.38 6.23 5.15
N TYR A 161 7.94 6.92 4.09
CA TYR A 161 8.06 8.37 3.95
C TYR A 161 7.51 9.09 5.18
N ARG A 162 8.33 9.95 5.82
CA ARG A 162 8.00 10.67 7.06
C ARG A 162 7.51 9.77 8.21
N ARG A 163 7.98 8.52 8.27
CA ARG A 163 7.59 7.52 9.27
C ARG A 163 6.08 7.19 9.24
N SER A 164 5.43 7.38 8.10
CA SER A 164 3.98 7.23 7.97
C SER A 164 3.45 5.84 8.34
N PHE A 165 4.23 4.79 8.09
CA PHE A 165 3.91 3.43 8.53
C PHE A 165 3.77 3.26 10.06
N HIS A 166 4.21 4.21 10.89
CA HIS A 166 4.10 4.14 12.36
C HIS A 166 2.66 4.36 12.84
N TYR A 167 1.76 4.81 11.98
CA TYR A 167 0.33 4.86 12.27
C TYR A 167 -0.37 3.49 12.18
N LEU A 168 0.33 2.46 11.68
CA LEU A 168 -0.22 1.12 11.51
C LEU A 168 0.06 0.24 12.73
N SER A 169 -0.72 -0.84 12.88
CA SER A 169 -0.50 -1.87 13.91
C SER A 169 -0.48 -3.27 13.26
N PRO A 170 0.63 -3.65 12.60
CA PRO A 170 0.73 -4.91 11.87
C PRO A 170 0.86 -6.13 12.79
N SER A 171 0.30 -7.26 12.34
CA SER A 171 0.61 -8.60 12.90
C SER A 171 1.70 -9.31 12.10
N VAL A 172 1.81 -8.99 10.81
CA VAL A 172 2.82 -9.55 9.90
C VAL A 172 3.39 -8.42 9.05
N VAL A 173 4.71 -8.40 8.89
CA VAL A 173 5.41 -7.48 7.98
C VAL A 173 6.21 -8.26 6.94
N LEU A 174 6.00 -7.94 5.67
CA LEU A 174 6.86 -8.34 4.56
C LEU A 174 7.79 -7.16 4.27
N MET A 175 9.07 -7.31 4.58
CA MET A 175 10.07 -6.26 4.37
C MET A 175 10.93 -6.59 3.15
N THR A 176 10.83 -5.79 2.08
CA THR A 176 11.45 -6.09 0.79
C THR A 176 12.95 -5.76 0.73
N ASN A 177 13.34 -4.58 1.20
CA ASN A 177 14.71 -4.03 1.24
C ASN A 177 14.74 -2.77 2.12
N VAL A 178 15.92 -2.38 2.63
CA VAL A 178 16.13 -1.19 3.48
C VAL A 178 17.47 -0.51 3.15
N ASP A 179 17.66 -0.17 1.87
CA ASP A 179 18.89 0.42 1.29
C ASP A 179 18.95 1.96 1.31
N GLY A 180 17.84 2.63 1.65
CA GLY A 180 17.78 4.07 1.91
C GLY A 180 17.23 4.92 0.77
N ASP A 181 16.22 5.72 1.08
CA ASP A 181 15.58 6.70 0.16
C ASP A 181 14.98 7.84 1.03
N HIS A 182 14.35 8.83 0.39
CA HIS A 182 13.62 9.90 1.07
C HIS A 182 14.49 10.71 2.04
N PHE A 183 15.72 11.04 1.64
CA PHE A 183 16.63 11.88 2.44
C PHE A 183 16.17 13.35 2.59
N ASP A 184 15.04 13.73 1.98
CA ASP A 184 14.29 14.95 2.31
C ASP A 184 13.53 14.83 3.65
N ALA A 185 13.25 13.60 4.10
CA ALA A 185 12.57 13.29 5.35
C ALA A 185 13.49 12.62 6.39
N PHE A 186 14.58 11.97 5.97
CA PHE A 186 15.53 11.27 6.83
C PHE A 186 16.92 11.90 6.76
N GLY A 187 17.52 12.22 7.90
CA GLY A 187 18.84 12.85 7.96
C GLY A 187 20.02 11.93 7.65
N SER A 188 19.82 10.60 7.66
CA SER A 188 20.86 9.61 7.36
C SER A 188 20.27 8.23 7.06
N LEU A 189 21.06 7.34 6.45
CA LEU A 189 20.71 5.93 6.28
C LEU A 189 20.40 5.24 7.63
N GLN A 190 21.16 5.57 8.68
CA GLN A 190 20.90 5.03 10.01
C GLN A 190 19.53 5.47 10.54
N GLU A 191 19.14 6.73 10.32
CA GLU A 191 17.82 7.21 10.72
C GLU A 191 16.70 6.52 9.93
N TYR A 192 16.89 6.34 8.62
CA TYR A 192 16.00 5.59 7.76
C TYR A 192 15.80 4.15 8.29
N GLN A 193 16.89 3.41 8.50
CA GLN A 193 16.86 2.05 9.03
C GLN A 193 16.26 1.96 10.44
N ASN A 194 16.53 2.95 11.30
CA ASN A 194 15.91 3.02 12.63
C ASN A 194 14.39 3.18 12.54
N ALA A 195 13.87 3.92 11.56
CA ALA A 195 12.44 4.03 11.36
C ALA A 195 11.80 2.67 11.03
N PHE A 196 12.48 1.82 10.25
CA PHE A 196 12.05 0.44 10.02
C PHE A 196 12.10 -0.39 11.29
N LEU A 197 13.19 -0.33 12.06
CA LEU A 197 13.29 -1.06 13.33
C LEU A 197 12.17 -0.67 14.32
N ASP A 198 11.88 0.63 14.43
CA ASP A 198 10.79 1.15 15.26
C ASP A 198 9.44 0.62 14.78
N PHE A 199 9.22 0.57 13.46
CA PHE A 199 8.01 -0.02 12.87
C PHE A 199 7.88 -1.52 13.18
N LEU A 200 8.97 -2.28 13.06
CA LEU A 200 8.98 -3.71 13.38
C LEU A 200 8.69 -3.98 14.87
N ARG A 201 9.07 -3.05 15.76
CA ARG A 201 8.79 -3.18 17.20
C ARG A 201 7.31 -2.95 17.54
N LEU A 202 6.53 -2.33 16.66
CA LEU A 202 5.08 -2.19 16.82
C LEU A 202 4.34 -3.54 16.68
N LEU A 203 4.95 -4.54 16.04
CA LEU A 203 4.36 -5.88 16.00
C LEU A 203 4.17 -6.42 17.42
N PRO A 204 3.09 -7.19 17.67
CA PRO A 204 2.93 -7.89 18.93
C PRO A 204 4.06 -8.91 19.13
N ASN A 205 4.22 -9.44 20.35
CA ASN A 205 5.32 -10.36 20.67
C ASN A 205 5.30 -11.64 19.82
N ASP A 206 4.12 -12.09 19.39
CA ASP A 206 3.91 -13.22 18.47
C ASP A 206 3.87 -12.80 16.98
N GLY A 207 4.10 -11.52 16.70
CA GLY A 207 4.16 -10.97 15.35
C GLY A 207 5.36 -11.49 14.55
N THR A 208 5.20 -11.50 13.23
CA THR A 208 6.18 -12.09 12.31
C THR A 208 6.73 -11.07 11.31
N VAL A 209 8.04 -11.06 11.16
CA VAL A 209 8.77 -10.34 10.11
C VAL A 209 9.25 -11.36 9.07
N ILE A 210 8.87 -11.15 7.83
CA ILE A 210 9.25 -11.96 6.67
C ILE A 210 10.18 -11.12 5.80
N THR A 211 11.41 -11.57 5.61
CA THR A 211 12.39 -10.88 4.77
C THR A 211 13.48 -11.83 4.27
N HIS A 212 14.41 -11.32 3.47
CA HIS A 212 15.53 -12.07 2.91
C HIS A 212 16.72 -12.07 3.87
N SER A 213 17.21 -13.25 4.29
CA SER A 213 18.42 -13.32 5.09
C SER A 213 19.69 -12.95 4.31
N GLY A 214 19.65 -13.06 2.97
CA GLY A 214 20.72 -12.64 2.07
C GLY A 214 20.90 -11.11 1.98
N ASP A 215 19.97 -10.32 2.51
CA ASP A 215 20.10 -8.87 2.66
C ASP A 215 20.54 -8.54 4.10
N ALA A 216 21.77 -8.06 4.26
CA ALA A 216 22.39 -7.90 5.57
C ALA A 216 21.65 -6.88 6.45
N ASP A 217 21.13 -5.79 5.86
CA ASP A 217 20.38 -4.77 6.60
C ASP A 217 19.01 -5.29 7.01
N CYS A 218 18.30 -5.95 6.10
CA CYS A 218 17.00 -6.56 6.41
C CYS A 218 17.11 -7.63 7.49
N SER A 219 18.07 -8.54 7.34
CA SER A 219 18.34 -9.64 8.28
C SER A 219 18.67 -9.09 9.67
N ARG A 220 19.55 -8.09 9.75
CA ARG A 220 19.90 -7.42 11.00
C ARG A 220 18.68 -6.76 11.65
N LEU A 221 17.92 -5.95 10.91
CA LEU A 221 16.74 -5.25 11.44
C LEU A 221 15.66 -6.24 11.92
N ALA A 222 15.43 -7.33 11.18
CA ALA A 222 14.50 -8.38 11.58
C ALA A 222 14.93 -9.05 12.91
N GLN A 223 16.23 -9.34 13.08
CA GLN A 223 16.76 -9.91 14.32
C GLN A 223 16.69 -8.91 15.50
N GLU A 224 17.10 -7.65 15.28
CA GLU A 224 17.08 -6.59 16.30
C GLU A 224 15.66 -6.21 16.75
N SER A 225 14.64 -6.51 15.93
CA SER A 225 13.24 -6.28 16.31
C SER A 225 12.78 -7.15 17.48
N GLY A 226 13.45 -8.29 17.71
CA GLY A 226 13.03 -9.28 18.72
C GLY A 226 11.71 -9.98 18.41
N ARG A 227 11.29 -9.98 17.13
CA ARG A 227 10.08 -10.65 16.64
C ARG A 227 10.42 -11.96 15.92
N ARG A 228 9.42 -12.78 15.62
CA ARG A 228 9.64 -14.01 14.84
C ARG A 228 10.13 -13.61 13.45
N PHE A 229 11.31 -14.08 13.07
CA PHE A 229 11.87 -13.89 11.73
C PHE A 229 11.65 -15.14 10.88
N VAL A 230 11.08 -14.97 9.67
CA VAL A 230 10.99 -15.99 8.64
C VAL A 230 11.84 -15.58 7.45
N ASP A 231 12.79 -16.43 7.08
CA ASP A 231 13.67 -16.21 5.95
C ASP A 231 13.03 -16.66 4.62
N ALA A 232 12.72 -15.69 3.77
CA ALA A 232 12.13 -15.89 2.47
C ALA A 232 13.06 -16.62 1.49
N ASP A 233 14.38 -16.57 1.69
CA ASP A 233 15.36 -17.22 0.81
C ASP A 233 15.29 -18.75 0.88
N THR A 234 14.65 -19.30 1.92
CA THR A 234 14.47 -20.75 2.11
C THR A 234 13.36 -21.35 1.23
N PHE A 235 12.52 -20.50 0.61
CA PHE A 235 11.37 -20.94 -0.18
C PHE A 235 11.72 -21.11 -1.65
N ALA A 236 11.46 -22.30 -2.19
CA ALA A 236 11.70 -22.62 -3.59
C ALA A 236 10.69 -21.91 -4.50
N LEU A 237 11.19 -21.24 -5.53
CA LEU A 237 10.38 -20.49 -6.47
C LEU A 237 9.67 -21.38 -7.49
N PRO A 238 8.37 -21.16 -7.76
CA PRO A 238 7.74 -21.67 -8.96
C PRO A 238 8.21 -20.86 -10.18
N GLN A 239 7.90 -21.36 -11.38
CA GLN A 239 8.02 -20.55 -12.58
C GLN A 239 7.07 -19.35 -12.49
N LEU A 240 7.59 -18.14 -12.66
CA LEU A 240 6.79 -16.90 -12.68
C LEU A 240 6.50 -16.49 -14.13
N ALA A 241 5.34 -15.88 -14.37
CA ALA A 241 5.02 -15.29 -15.67
C ALA A 241 5.64 -13.89 -15.85
N VAL A 242 5.96 -13.21 -14.74
CA VAL A 242 6.65 -11.92 -14.75
C VAL A 242 8.17 -12.14 -14.70
N PRO A 243 8.96 -11.41 -15.52
CA PRO A 243 10.41 -11.56 -15.56
C PRO A 243 11.09 -10.77 -14.41
N GLY A 244 12.37 -11.08 -14.17
CA GLY A 244 13.25 -10.30 -13.32
C GLY A 244 13.53 -10.91 -11.95
N VAL A 245 14.80 -10.83 -11.52
CA VAL A 245 15.26 -11.32 -10.20
C VAL A 245 14.55 -10.61 -9.05
N HIS A 246 14.25 -9.31 -9.20
CA HIS A 246 13.50 -8.57 -8.18
C HIS A 246 12.06 -9.10 -8.03
N MET A 247 11.41 -9.57 -9.11
CA MET A 247 10.09 -10.21 -9.01
C MET A 247 10.16 -11.58 -8.36
N GLN A 248 11.25 -12.31 -8.58
CA GLN A 248 11.54 -13.57 -7.88
C GLN A 248 11.68 -13.34 -6.37
N ARG A 249 12.45 -12.33 -5.96
CA ARG A 249 12.59 -11.95 -4.54
C ARG A 249 11.25 -11.56 -3.91
N ASN A 250 10.45 -10.72 -4.60
CA ASN A 250 9.10 -10.39 -4.15
C ASN A 250 8.20 -11.64 -4.00
N ALA A 251 8.28 -12.58 -4.93
CA ALA A 251 7.50 -13.82 -4.88
C ALA A 251 7.93 -14.75 -3.72
N GLN A 252 9.21 -14.76 -3.33
CA GLN A 252 9.67 -15.50 -2.15
C GLN A 252 9.08 -14.97 -0.85
N LEU A 253 8.93 -13.65 -0.70
CA LEU A 253 8.23 -13.06 0.44
C LEU A 253 6.77 -13.53 0.49
N VAL A 254 6.11 -13.65 -0.67
CA VAL A 254 4.72 -14.13 -0.78
C VAL A 254 4.62 -15.63 -0.50
N LEU A 255 5.59 -16.44 -0.91
CA LEU A 255 5.67 -17.87 -0.55
C LEU A 255 5.79 -18.05 0.96
N ALA A 256 6.69 -17.29 1.59
CA ALA A 256 6.87 -17.31 3.04
C ALA A 256 5.62 -16.82 3.79
N LEU A 257 4.93 -15.79 3.28
CA LEU A 257 3.64 -15.36 3.82
C LEU A 257 2.59 -16.47 3.71
N ALA A 258 2.55 -17.17 2.57
CA ALA A 258 1.56 -18.21 2.36
C ALA A 258 1.76 -19.40 3.30
N ASP A 259 3.01 -19.81 3.53
CA ASP A 259 3.38 -20.81 4.54
C ASP A 259 2.97 -20.35 5.96
N HIS A 260 3.27 -19.10 6.31
CA HIS A 260 2.84 -18.50 7.57
C HIS A 260 1.30 -18.54 7.75
N CYS A 261 0.54 -18.35 6.67
CA CYS A 261 -0.92 -18.44 6.67
C CYS A 261 -1.46 -19.87 6.54
N GLY A 262 -0.63 -20.89 6.44
CA GLY A 262 -1.05 -22.29 6.29
C GLY A 262 -1.70 -22.59 4.92
N ILE A 263 -1.34 -21.84 3.89
CA ILE A 263 -1.90 -22.00 2.53
C ILE A 263 -1.16 -23.12 1.81
N ALA A 264 -1.92 -24.01 1.15
CA ALA A 264 -1.36 -25.17 0.46
C ALA A 264 -0.36 -24.76 -0.65
N PRO A 265 0.84 -25.39 -0.73
CA PRO A 265 1.88 -25.01 -1.69
C PRO A 265 1.42 -24.94 -3.15
N ASP A 266 0.55 -25.87 -3.58
CA ASP A 266 0.03 -25.90 -4.94
C ASP A 266 -0.83 -24.68 -5.28
N THR A 267 -1.64 -24.21 -4.32
CA THR A 267 -2.45 -22.99 -4.45
C THR A 267 -1.55 -21.78 -4.66
N VAL A 268 -0.49 -21.66 -3.85
CA VAL A 268 0.46 -20.55 -3.93
C VAL A 268 1.22 -20.56 -5.25
N ALA A 269 1.70 -21.73 -5.67
CA ALA A 269 2.42 -21.89 -6.92
C ALA A 269 1.53 -21.55 -8.13
N SER A 270 0.24 -21.94 -8.09
CA SER A 270 -0.75 -21.59 -9.11
C SER A 270 -0.98 -20.07 -9.17
N ALA A 271 -1.20 -19.43 -8.01
CA ALA A 271 -1.43 -17.99 -7.93
C ALA A 271 -0.23 -17.18 -8.48
N LEU A 272 0.99 -17.55 -8.09
CA LEU A 272 2.22 -16.87 -8.56
C LEU A 272 2.49 -17.10 -10.05
N ARG A 273 2.23 -18.31 -10.57
CA ARG A 273 2.26 -18.59 -12.03
C ARG A 273 1.23 -17.77 -12.80
N ALA A 274 0.09 -17.50 -12.19
CA ALA A 274 -1.02 -16.78 -12.79
C ALA A 274 -0.90 -15.25 -12.66
N TYR A 275 -0.02 -14.72 -11.79
CA TYR A 275 0.21 -13.28 -11.66
C TYR A 275 0.75 -12.70 -12.98
N ARG A 276 0.21 -11.55 -13.41
CA ARG A 276 0.56 -10.88 -14.68
C ARG A 276 1.15 -9.49 -14.52
N GLY A 277 1.45 -9.07 -13.30
CA GLY A 277 1.97 -7.74 -13.01
C GLY A 277 0.88 -6.75 -12.59
N SER A 278 1.31 -5.51 -12.42
CA SER A 278 0.47 -4.37 -12.05
C SER A 278 0.85 -3.15 -12.87
N ALA A 279 0.01 -2.11 -12.84
CA ALA A 279 0.23 -0.93 -13.66
C ALA A 279 1.61 -0.32 -13.39
N ARG A 280 2.32 -0.01 -14.49
CA ARG A 280 3.68 0.58 -14.49
C ARG A 280 4.74 -0.26 -13.75
N ARG A 281 4.63 -1.60 -13.77
CA ARG A 281 5.66 -2.53 -13.27
C ARG A 281 6.07 -3.49 -14.39
N LEU A 282 6.90 -2.98 -15.30
CA LEU A 282 7.22 -3.57 -16.61
C LEU A 282 5.94 -3.96 -17.37
N GLU A 283 4.95 -3.07 -17.35
CA GLU A 283 3.64 -3.29 -17.91
C GLU A 283 3.70 -3.26 -19.44
N TYR A 284 3.36 -4.36 -20.09
CA TYR A 284 3.24 -4.39 -21.55
C TYR A 284 2.06 -3.52 -22.02
N LYS A 285 2.35 -2.48 -22.81
CA LYS A 285 1.36 -1.53 -23.34
C LYS A 285 0.89 -1.90 -24.75
N GLY A 286 1.53 -2.87 -25.39
CA GLY A 286 1.27 -3.27 -26.77
C GLY A 286 2.53 -3.22 -27.62
N GLU A 287 2.33 -3.20 -28.93
CA GLU A 287 3.40 -3.15 -29.92
C GLU A 287 3.26 -1.94 -30.83
N TRP A 288 4.39 -1.30 -31.14
CA TRP A 288 4.47 -0.30 -32.17
C TRP A 288 5.40 -0.79 -33.28
N ARG A 289 4.84 -1.06 -34.46
CA ARG A 289 5.57 -1.60 -35.62
C ARG A 289 6.37 -2.88 -35.30
N GLY A 290 5.76 -3.78 -34.51
CA GLY A 290 6.39 -5.04 -34.07
C GLY A 290 7.42 -4.88 -32.95
N ILE A 291 7.60 -3.68 -32.40
CA ILE A 291 8.46 -3.42 -31.26
C ILE A 291 7.59 -3.40 -30.00
N PRO A 292 7.85 -4.26 -29.01
CA PRO A 292 7.07 -4.28 -27.78
C PRO A 292 7.36 -3.02 -26.94
N VAL A 293 6.30 -2.41 -26.43
CA VAL A 293 6.35 -1.19 -25.61
C VAL A 293 5.97 -1.54 -24.18
N TYR A 294 6.81 -1.13 -23.24
CA TYR A 294 6.60 -1.35 -21.81
C TYR A 294 6.60 -0.02 -21.05
N ASP A 295 5.78 0.08 -20.00
CA ASP A 295 5.75 1.18 -19.04
C ASP A 295 6.25 0.68 -17.67
N ASP A 296 7.19 1.41 -17.08
CA ASP A 296 7.77 1.08 -15.79
C ASP A 296 7.92 2.33 -14.92
N TYR A 297 7.78 2.15 -13.61
CA TYR A 297 7.82 3.21 -12.61
C TYR A 297 9.20 3.37 -11.95
N ALA A 298 10.24 2.66 -12.40
CA ALA A 298 11.59 2.82 -11.88
C ALA A 298 12.02 4.30 -11.91
N HIS A 299 12.38 4.82 -10.75
CA HIS A 299 12.85 6.18 -10.54
C HIS A 299 14.07 6.24 -9.60
N HIS A 300 14.41 5.11 -8.96
CA HIS A 300 15.57 4.97 -8.09
C HIS A 300 16.63 4.10 -8.77
N PRO A 301 17.90 4.53 -8.84
CA PRO A 301 19.01 3.67 -9.22
C PRO A 301 19.23 2.60 -8.15
N VAL A 302 19.13 1.33 -8.52
CA VAL A 302 19.39 0.18 -7.63
C VAL A 302 20.75 -0.44 -7.91
#